data_AF-A0A364K096-F1
#
_entry.id   AF-A0A364K096-F1
#
_cell.length_a   1.000
_cell.length_b   1.000
_cell.length_c   1.000
_cell.angle_alpha   90.00
_cell.angle_beta   90.00
_cell.angle_gamma   90.00
#
_symmetry.space_group_name_H-M   'P 1'
#
loop_
_entity.id
_entity.type
_entity.pdbx_description
1 polymer ?
#
loop_
_entity_poly.entity_id
_entity_poly.type
_entity_poly.pdbx_seq_one_letter_code
_entity_poly.pdbx_strand_id
1 'polypeptide(L)'
;MVQSQSLLQRDKPATQDRILLELGLKYAIGRDCEIDVVEAHKWLNIAAIRGNQKAARMRNQVAATMSKSELAAALRGARDWMNAH
;
A
#
# COMPACT_ATOMS: atom_id res chain seq x y z
N MET A 1 30.69 9.03 -28.80
CA MET A 1 31.08 8.67 -27.42
C MET A 1 30.57 9.80 -26.53
N VAL A 2 29.73 9.66 -25.52
CA VAL A 2 29.07 8.55 -24.83
C VAL A 2 27.76 9.13 -24.29
N GLN A 3 26.70 8.32 -24.23
CA GLN A 3 25.40 8.68 -23.68
C GLN A 3 25.54 9.07 -22.20
N SER A 4 25.23 10.32 -21.86
CA SER A 4 25.01 10.74 -20.47
C SER A 4 23.57 10.43 -20.07
N GLN A 5 23.25 9.13 -20.02
CA GLN A 5 22.18 8.62 -19.16
C GLN A 5 22.74 8.50 -17.75
N SER A 6 21.87 8.72 -16.77
CA SER A 6 22.13 8.58 -15.33
C SER A 6 22.77 9.80 -14.68
N LEU A 7 21.93 10.64 -14.08
CA LEU A 7 22.17 11.34 -12.82
C LEU A 7 20.90 12.15 -12.50
N LEU A 8 19.96 11.47 -11.85
CA LEU A 8 18.96 12.00 -10.90
C LEU A 8 17.98 10.86 -10.61
N GLN A 9 18.51 9.67 -10.28
CA GLN A 9 17.84 8.79 -9.33
C GLN A 9 18.01 9.46 -7.96
N ARG A 10 17.34 10.61 -7.83
CA ARG A 10 17.23 11.41 -6.63
C ARG A 10 16.86 10.40 -5.55
N ASP A 11 17.71 10.24 -4.54
CA ASP A 11 17.37 9.50 -3.33
C ASP A 11 15.97 9.95 -2.93
N LYS A 12 14.97 9.15 -3.28
CA LYS A 12 13.59 9.44 -2.95
C LYS A 12 13.57 9.22 -1.45
N PRO A 13 13.46 10.29 -0.63
CA PRO A 13 13.32 10.10 0.82
C PRO A 13 12.20 9.10 1.01
N ALA A 14 12.39 8.07 1.86
CA ALA A 14 11.47 6.94 1.99
C ALA A 14 10.02 7.42 1.84
N THR A 15 9.49 7.25 0.63
CA THR A 15 8.28 7.99 0.26
C THR A 15 7.16 7.34 1.04
N GLN A 16 6.23 8.14 1.55
CA GLN A 16 5.20 7.66 2.48
C GLN A 16 4.42 6.45 1.92
N ASP A 17 4.30 6.31 0.59
CA ASP A 17 3.74 5.14 -0.08
C ASP A 17 4.52 3.84 0.16
N ARG A 18 5.86 3.89 0.33
CA ARG A 18 6.68 2.73 0.68
C ARG A 18 6.41 2.27 2.10
N ILE A 19 6.29 3.20 3.05
CA ILE A 19 5.95 2.88 4.45
C ILE A 19 4.56 2.23 4.52
N LEU A 20 3.58 2.82 3.82
CA LEU A 20 2.22 2.28 3.74
C LEU A 20 2.19 0.91 3.04
N LEU A 21 3.00 0.70 2.00
CA LEU A 21 3.18 -0.62 1.38
C LEU A 21 3.70 -1.64 2.39
N GLU A 22 4.78 -1.32 3.10
CA GLU A 22 5.39 -2.22 4.08
C GLU A 22 4.42 -2.56 5.21
N LEU A 23 3.65 -1.58 5.69
CA LEU A 23 2.62 -1.79 6.71
C LEU A 23 1.51 -2.73 6.21
N GLY A 24 1.00 -2.50 4.99
CA GLY A 24 -0.01 -3.37 4.39
C GLY A 24 0.49 -4.81 4.22
N LEU A 25 1.76 -5.01 3.88
CA LEU A 25 2.36 -6.34 3.78
C LEU A 25 2.52 -7.04 5.14
N LYS A 26 2.80 -6.30 6.21
CA LYS A 26 2.88 -6.89 7.56
C LYS A 26 1.55 -7.53 7.96
N TYR A 27 0.44 -6.81 7.80
CA TYR A 27 -0.89 -7.33 8.08
C TYR A 27 -1.30 -8.47 7.13
N ALA A 28 -0.86 -8.44 5.87
CA ALA A 28 -1.17 -9.50 4.92
C ALA A 28 -0.44 -10.83 5.22
N ILE A 29 0.79 -10.76 5.75
CA ILE A 29 1.64 -11.93 6.01
C ILE A 29 1.50 -12.43 7.45
N GLY A 30 1.00 -11.59 8.37
CA GLY A 30 0.91 -11.93 9.79
C GLY A 30 2.29 -12.06 10.46
N ARG A 31 3.30 -11.36 9.93
CA ARG A 31 4.63 -11.33 10.56
C ARG A 31 4.57 -10.34 11.72
N ASP A 32 4.62 -10.87 12.94
CA ASP A 32 4.56 -10.12 14.20
C ASP A 32 3.17 -9.55 14.57
N CYS A 33 2.12 -9.93 13.83
CA CYS A 33 0.72 -9.59 14.12
C CYS A 33 -0.23 -10.69 13.58
N GLU A 34 -1.48 -10.72 14.03
CA GLU A 34 -2.51 -11.54 13.38
C GLU A 34 -2.75 -11.05 11.94
N ILE A 35 -3.11 -11.97 11.05
CA ILE A 35 -3.45 -11.62 9.67
C ILE A 35 -4.74 -10.80 9.70
N ASP A 36 -4.65 -9.56 9.20
CA ASP A 36 -5.79 -8.66 9.06
C ASP A 36 -5.88 -8.17 7.61
N VAL A 37 -6.76 -8.80 6.84
CA VAL A 37 -6.96 -8.46 5.42
C VAL A 37 -7.60 -7.08 5.23
N VAL A 38 -8.32 -6.56 6.24
CA VAL A 38 -8.94 -5.23 6.20
C VAL A 38 -7.88 -4.15 6.34
N GLU A 39 -7.03 -4.23 7.37
CA GLU A 39 -5.92 -3.29 7.54
C GLU A 39 -4.89 -3.43 6.42
N ALA A 40 -4.59 -4.67 5.98
CA ALA A 40 -3.71 -4.90 4.83
C ALA A 40 -4.21 -4.16 3.57
N HIS A 41 -5.46 -4.39 3.19
CA HIS A 41 -6.04 -3.76 2.00
C HIS A 41 -6.08 -2.23 2.13
N LYS A 42 -6.42 -1.70 3.31
CA LYS A 42 -6.47 -0.26 3.58
C LYS A 42 -5.12 0.42 3.30
N TRP A 43 -4.03 -0.08 3.88
CA TRP A 43 -2.71 0.55 3.70
C TRP A 43 -2.19 0.39 2.27
N LEU A 44 -2.42 -0.76 1.65
CA LEU A 44 -2.09 -0.99 0.24
C LEU A 44 -2.89 -0.07 -0.70
N ASN A 45 -4.15 0.23 -0.38
CA ASN A 45 -4.98 1.17 -1.13
C ASN A 45 -4.45 2.60 -1.08
N ILE A 46 -4.09 3.09 0.11
CA ILE A 46 -3.53 4.45 0.25
C ILE A 46 -2.18 4.54 -0.49
N ALA A 47 -1.31 3.54 -0.35
CA ALA A 47 -0.05 3.47 -1.08
C ALA A 47 -0.25 3.44 -2.60
N ALA A 48 -1.24 2.70 -3.09
CA ALA A 48 -1.56 2.62 -4.51
C ALA A 48 -2.04 3.97 -5.08
N ILE A 49 -2.93 4.67 -4.36
CA ILE A 49 -3.41 6.02 -4.74
C ILE A 49 -2.23 7.00 -4.84
N ARG A 50 -1.22 6.85 -3.97
CA ARG A 50 0.01 7.65 -3.97
C ARG A 50 1.03 7.23 -5.05
N GLY A 51 0.66 6.31 -5.95
CA GLY A 51 1.45 5.94 -7.11
C GLY A 51 2.30 4.68 -6.95
N ASN A 52 2.19 3.95 -5.82
CA ASN A 52 2.95 2.71 -5.64
C ASN A 52 2.32 1.54 -6.40
N GLN A 53 2.91 1.20 -7.55
CA GLN A 53 2.43 0.11 -8.40
C GLN A 53 2.49 -1.26 -7.73
N LYS A 54 3.48 -1.50 -6.85
CA LYS A 54 3.56 -2.75 -6.09
C LYS A 54 2.39 -2.85 -5.11
N ALA A 55 2.05 -1.76 -4.43
CA ALA A 55 0.89 -1.71 -3.55
C ALA A 55 -0.41 -1.95 -4.31
N ALA A 56 -0.56 -1.40 -5.53
CA ALA A 56 -1.74 -1.65 -6.36
C ALA A 56 -1.93 -3.13 -6.70
N ARG A 57 -0.83 -3.86 -7.02
CA ARG A 57 -0.88 -5.30 -7.27
C ARG A 57 -1.23 -6.10 -6.02
N MET A 58 -0.58 -5.79 -4.89
CA MET A 58 -0.84 -6.47 -3.62
C MET A 58 -2.26 -6.23 -3.12
N ARG A 59 -2.77 -4.99 -3.25
CA ARG A 59 -4.16 -4.64 -2.92
C ARG A 59 -5.15 -5.52 -3.67
N ASN A 60 -4.94 -5.74 -4.97
CA ASN A 60 -5.83 -6.58 -5.77
C ASN A 60 -5.78 -8.05 -5.32
N GLN A 61 -4.61 -8.56 -4.91
CA GLN A 61 -4.47 -9.91 -4.38
C GLN A 61 -5.19 -10.07 -3.05
N VAL A 62 -5.02 -9.13 -2.12
CA VAL A 62 -5.72 -9.13 -0.83
C VAL A 62 -7.23 -8.99 -1.04
N ALA A 63 -7.67 -8.09 -1.94
CA ALA A 63 -9.10 -7.91 -2.23
C ALA A 63 -9.78 -9.19 -2.73
N ALA A 64 -9.04 -10.08 -3.42
CA ALA A 64 -9.57 -11.35 -3.91
C ALA A 64 -9.90 -12.34 -2.80
N THR A 65 -9.37 -12.16 -1.58
CA THR A 65 -9.64 -13.02 -0.42
C THR A 65 -10.66 -12.42 0.56
N MET A 66 -11.18 -11.22 0.27
CA MET A 66 -12.05 -10.48 1.17
C MET A 66 -13.53 -10.67 0.83
N SER A 67 -14.36 -10.69 1.86
CA SER A 67 -15.80 -10.49 1.72
C SER A 67 -16.14 -9.04 1.33
N LYS A 68 -17.36 -8.82 0.84
CA LYS A 68 -17.86 -7.48 0.51
C LYS A 68 -17.86 -6.54 1.71
N SER A 69 -18.19 -7.05 2.90
CA SER A 69 -18.22 -6.26 4.14
C SER A 69 -16.82 -5.82 4.57
N GLU A 70 -15.84 -6.73 4.49
CA GLU A 70 -14.44 -6.41 4.80
C GLU A 70 -13.86 -5.40 3.81
N LEU A 71 -14.12 -5.58 2.51
CA LEU A 71 -13.66 -4.63 1.50
C LEU A 71 -14.26 -3.24 1.73
N ALA A 72 -15.56 -3.17 2.05
CA ALA A 72 -16.22 -1.92 2.36
C ALA A 72 -15.63 -1.26 3.63
N ALA A 73 -15.30 -2.05 4.66
CA ALA A 73 -14.64 -1.55 5.87
C ALA A 73 -13.25 -0.98 5.56
N ALA A 74 -12.43 -1.70 4.78
CA ALA A 74 -11.09 -1.26 4.40
C ALA A 74 -11.12 0.03 3.58
N LEU A 75 -12.06 0.14 2.64
CA LEU A 75 -12.23 1.34 1.80
C LEU A 75 -12.70 2.56 2.62
N ARG A 76 -13.64 2.37 3.56
CA ARG A 76 -14.04 3.43 4.50
C ARG A 76 -12.86 3.88 5.35
N GLY A 77 -12.16 2.94 5.99
CA GLY A 77 -10.99 3.26 6.81
C GLY A 77 -9.87 3.96 6.03
N ALA A 78 -9.66 3.59 4.77
CA ALA A 78 -8.70 4.28 3.90
C ALA A 78 -9.12 5.72 3.61
N ARG A 79 -10.40 5.94 3.29
CA ARG A 79 -10.97 7.27 3.04
C ARG A 79 -10.87 8.15 4.28
N ASP A 80 -11.27 7.64 5.44
CA ASP A 80 -11.26 8.39 6.70
C ASP A 80 -9.84 8.79 7.07
N TRP A 81 -8.87 7.88 6.91
CA TRP A 81 -7.47 8.19 7.17
C TRP A 81 -6.93 9.29 6.26
N MET A 82 -7.23 9.25 4.94
CA MET A 82 -6.80 10.26 3.97
C MET A 82 -7.48 11.62 4.16
N ASN A 83 -8.66 11.66 4.78
CA ASN A 83 -9.31 12.93 5.12
C ASN A 83 -8.69 13.58 6.37
N ALA A 84 -8.05 12.79 7.22
CA ALA A 84 -7.43 13.26 8.46
C ALA A 84 -5.93 13.59 8.34
N HIS A 85 -5.25 13.15 7.27
CA HIS A 85 -3.79 13.26 7.08
C HIS A 85 -3.42 13.58 5.63
#